data_AF-A0A6I1F7X8-F1
#
_entry.id   AF-A0A6I1F7X8-F1
#
_cell.length_a   1.000
_cell.length_b   1.000
_cell.length_c   1.000
_cell.angle_alpha   90.00
_cell.angle_beta   90.00
_cell.angle_gamma   90.00
#
_symmetry.space_group_name_H-M   'P 1'
#
loop_
_entity.id
_entity.type
_entity.pdbx_description
1 polymer ?
#
loop_
_entity_poly.entity_id
_entity_poly.type
_entity_poly.pdbx_seq_one_letter_code
_entity_poly.pdbx_strand_id
1 'polypeptide(L)'
;MKLFYREKETFYNKLYNEEEGDFTSFNEVYTSYLTWWESFAGGFVVERSVDELSHRLYKDIVNLLKESRRVSQKTFHVYLIYDECIFANPQVSSNFAVIPIIDFYINYKKLVLRLKECFI
;
A
#
# COMPACT_ATOMS: atom_id res chain seq x y z
N MET A 1 -2.60 -8.93 12.31
CA MET A 1 -3.66 -8.22 13.06
C MET A 1 -5.00 -8.53 12.42
N LYS A 2 -6.04 -8.89 13.19
CA LYS A 2 -7.38 -9.21 12.67
C LYS A 2 -8.38 -8.16 13.18
N LEU A 3 -8.37 -6.99 12.54
CA LEU A 3 -9.35 -5.92 12.79
C LEU A 3 -10.74 -6.41 12.40
N PHE A 4 -11.74 -6.10 13.22
CA PHE A 4 -13.16 -6.32 12.92
C PHE A 4 -13.59 -7.76 12.59
N TYR A 5 -12.76 -8.74 12.92
CA TYR A 5 -13.01 -10.14 12.54
C TYR A 5 -14.25 -10.73 13.22
N ARG A 6 -14.61 -10.24 14.41
CA ARG A 6 -15.79 -10.69 15.16
C ARG A 6 -17.06 -10.01 14.64
N GLU A 7 -16.91 -8.83 14.07
CA GLU A 7 -17.97 -7.95 13.58
C GLU A 7 -18.27 -8.17 12.09
N LYS A 8 -17.55 -9.10 11.42
CA LYS A 8 -17.65 -9.35 9.98
C LYS A 8 -19.09 -9.56 9.48
N GLU A 9 -19.92 -10.27 10.25
CA GLU A 9 -21.32 -10.56 9.90
C GLU A 9 -22.19 -9.31 10.04
N THR A 10 -21.95 -8.52 11.08
CA THR A 10 -22.61 -7.23 11.29
C THR A 10 -22.30 -6.25 10.16
N PHE A 11 -21.03 -6.15 9.74
CA PHE A 11 -20.65 -5.31 8.61
C PHE A 11 -21.29 -5.76 7.30
N TYR A 12 -21.27 -7.07 7.03
CA TYR A 12 -21.91 -7.64 5.83
C TYR A 12 -23.40 -7.31 5.80
N ASN A 13 -24.13 -7.56 6.89
CA ASN A 13 -25.55 -7.27 6.97
C ASN A 13 -25.83 -5.77 6.80
N LYS A 14 -25.06 -4.88 7.42
CA LYS A 14 -25.25 -3.43 7.28
C LYS A 14 -24.94 -2.89 5.87
N LEU A 15 -24.04 -3.53 5.14
CA LEU A 15 -23.65 -3.10 3.78
C LEU A 15 -24.61 -3.62 2.70
N TYR A 16 -25.21 -4.81 2.92
CA TYR A 16 -25.92 -5.55 1.87
C TYR A 16 -27.38 -5.86 2.18
N ASN A 17 -27.88 -5.63 3.40
CA ASN A 17 -29.31 -5.71 3.66
C ASN A 17 -29.98 -4.44 3.14
N GLU A 18 -30.53 -4.54 1.94
CA GLU A 18 -31.36 -3.52 1.33
C GLU A 18 -32.78 -3.59 1.92
N GLU A 19 -33.08 -2.76 2.91
CA GLU A 19 -34.46 -2.27 3.07
C GLU A 19 -34.63 -1.13 2.06
N GLU A 20 -35.57 -1.27 1.11
CA GLU A 20 -35.74 -0.31 0.00
C GLU A 20 -35.76 1.14 0.49
N GLY A 21 -34.73 1.91 0.14
CA GLY A 21 -34.64 3.36 0.37
C GLY A 21 -33.97 3.82 1.67
N ASP A 22 -33.55 2.93 2.57
CA ASP A 22 -32.80 3.31 3.77
C ASP A 22 -31.28 3.08 3.64
N PHE A 23 -30.54 4.17 3.46
CA PHE A 23 -29.06 4.16 3.41
C PHE A 23 -28.41 4.39 4.78
N THR A 24 -29.17 4.43 5.88
CA THR A 24 -28.63 4.75 7.22
C THR A 24 -27.56 3.76 7.64
N SER A 25 -27.83 2.46 7.52
CA SER A 25 -26.87 1.40 7.88
C SER A 25 -25.60 1.45 7.04
N PHE A 26 -25.72 1.73 5.74
CA PHE A 26 -24.58 1.93 4.86
C PHE A 26 -23.75 3.16 5.29
N ASN A 27 -24.42 4.29 5.53
CA ASN A 27 -23.76 5.54 5.93
C ASN A 27 -23.02 5.39 7.26
N GLU A 28 -23.58 4.68 8.25
CA GLU A 28 -22.88 4.39 9.50
C GLU A 28 -21.57 3.62 9.28
N VAL A 29 -21.61 2.58 8.44
CA VAL A 29 -20.42 1.78 8.11
C VAL A 29 -19.41 2.62 7.35
N TYR A 30 -19.86 3.40 6.37
CA TYR A 30 -19.02 4.29 5.59
C TYR A 30 -18.33 5.34 6.47
N THR A 31 -19.06 6.05 7.33
CA THR A 31 -18.51 7.05 8.25
C THR A 31 -17.55 6.41 9.26
N SER A 32 -17.87 5.21 9.77
CA SER A 32 -16.98 4.48 10.67
C SER A 32 -15.67 4.10 9.99
N TYR A 33 -15.74 3.61 8.75
CA TYR A 33 -14.57 3.29 7.95
C TYR A 33 -13.73 4.52 7.64
N LEU A 34 -14.36 5.62 7.19
CA LEU A 34 -13.67 6.88 6.89
C LEU A 34 -12.97 7.43 8.13
N THR A 35 -13.65 7.43 9.27
CA THR A 35 -13.07 7.86 10.56
C THR A 35 -11.87 7.01 10.94
N TRP A 36 -11.97 5.68 10.78
CA TRP A 36 -10.84 4.80 11.02
C TRP A 36 -9.69 5.05 10.03
N TRP A 37 -9.99 5.22 8.74
CA TRP A 37 -9.02 5.44 7.67
C TRP A 37 -8.20 6.71 7.88
N GLU A 38 -8.86 7.81 8.27
CA GLU A 38 -8.21 9.09 8.55
C GLU A 38 -7.52 9.13 9.93
N SER A 39 -7.79 8.15 10.79
CA SER A 39 -7.17 8.08 12.11
C SER A 39 -5.70 7.65 12.03
N PHE A 40 -4.93 8.05 13.06
CA PHE A 40 -3.56 7.58 13.26
C PHE A 40 -3.47 6.04 13.30
N ALA A 41 -4.45 5.38 13.91
CA ALA A 41 -4.48 3.92 13.97
C ALA A 41 -4.67 3.29 12.59
N GLY A 42 -5.51 3.88 11.73
CA GLY A 42 -5.69 3.45 10.35
C GLY A 42 -4.41 3.57 9.54
N GLY A 43 -3.81 4.77 9.53
CA GLY A 43 -2.53 5.01 8.84
C GLY A 43 -1.42 4.06 9.30
N PHE A 44 -1.25 3.90 10.61
CA PHE A 44 -0.25 3.00 11.17
C PHE A 44 -0.46 1.53 10.75
N VAL A 45 -1.70 1.06 10.73
CA VAL A 45 -2.01 -0.33 10.32
C VAL A 45 -1.64 -0.57 8.86
N VAL A 46 -1.90 0.40 7.99
CA VAL A 46 -1.57 0.21 6.57
C VAL A 46 -0.07 0.31 6.32
N GLU A 47 0.64 1.25 6.95
CA GLU A 47 2.11 1.30 6.89
C GLU A 47 2.72 -0.02 7.36
N ARG A 48 2.24 -0.55 8.50
CA ARG A 48 2.67 -1.84 9.04
C ARG A 48 2.38 -3.02 8.11
N SER A 49 1.36 -2.94 7.27
CA SER A 49 0.98 -4.04 6.39
C SER A 49 2.10 -4.37 5.38
N VAL A 50 2.86 -3.35 4.94
CA VAL A 50 3.95 -3.53 3.98
C VAL A 50 5.34 -3.56 4.61
N ASP A 51 5.46 -3.48 5.93
CA ASP A 51 6.75 -3.37 6.64
C ASP A 51 7.72 -4.51 6.29
N GLU A 52 7.26 -5.77 6.40
CA GLU A 52 8.07 -6.94 6.05
C GLU A 52 8.42 -6.99 4.54
N LEU A 53 7.47 -6.60 3.69
CA LEU A 53 7.66 -6.58 2.23
C LEU A 53 8.63 -5.47 1.82
N SER A 54 8.60 -4.34 2.53
CA SER A 54 9.52 -3.21 2.36
C SER A 54 10.94 -3.56 2.77
N HIS A 55 11.09 -4.27 3.89
CA HIS A 55 12.39 -4.81 4.30
C HIS A 55 12.94 -5.82 3.30
N ARG A 56 12.07 -6.70 2.75
CA ARG A 56 12.46 -7.62 1.68
C ARG A 56 12.89 -6.88 0.42
N LEU A 57 12.10 -5.88 0.00
CA LEU A 57 12.41 -5.04 -1.16
C LEU A 57 13.77 -4.38 -1.04
N TYR A 58 14.08 -3.82 0.13
CA TYR A 58 15.39 -3.25 0.41
C TYR A 58 16.52 -4.28 0.23
N LYS A 59 16.39 -5.48 0.80
CA LYS A 59 17.40 -6.55 0.65
C LYS A 59 17.58 -6.97 -0.81
N ASP A 60 16.49 -7.14 -1.54
CA ASP A 60 16.52 -7.57 -2.94
C ASP A 60 17.20 -6.53 -3.83
N ILE A 61 16.91 -5.23 -3.62
CA ILE A 61 17.59 -4.13 -4.32
C ILE A 61 19.08 -4.12 -3.99
N VAL A 62 19.45 -4.23 -2.71
CA VAL A 62 20.86 -4.24 -2.29
C VAL A 62 21.62 -5.41 -2.91
N ASN A 63 21.01 -6.59 -2.99
CA ASN A 63 21.63 -7.77 -3.62
C ASN A 63 21.83 -7.54 -5.12
N LEU A 64 20.83 -7.00 -5.83
CA LEU A 64 20.95 -6.66 -7.25
C LEU A 64 22.03 -5.61 -7.55
N LEU A 65 22.18 -4.62 -6.67
CA LEU A 65 23.24 -3.61 -6.80
C LEU A 65 24.63 -4.22 -6.58
N LYS A 66 24.79 -5.12 -5.62
CA LYS A 66 26.03 -5.86 -5.37
C LYS A 66 26.42 -6.72 -6.58
N GLU A 67 25.48 -7.49 -7.12
CA GLU A 67 25.70 -8.34 -8.30
C GLU A 67 26.13 -7.51 -9.53
N SER A 68 25.54 -6.32 -9.70
CA SER A 68 25.87 -5.42 -10.79
C SER A 68 27.14 -4.58 -10.56
N ARG A 69 27.82 -4.74 -9.40
CA ARG A 69 28.98 -3.93 -8.95
C ARG A 69 28.70 -2.42 -8.95
N ARG A 70 27.46 -2.03 -8.70
CA ARG A 70 27.04 -0.63 -8.66
C ARG A 70 26.97 -0.13 -7.24
N VAL A 71 27.39 1.11 -7.05
CA VAL A 71 27.29 1.80 -5.76
C VAL A 71 26.49 3.07 -5.99
N SER A 72 25.30 3.16 -5.40
CA SER A 72 24.60 4.43 -5.30
C SER A 72 25.26 5.26 -4.20
N GLN A 73 25.70 6.47 -4.53
CA GLN A 73 26.22 7.43 -3.54
C GLN A 73 25.10 8.26 -2.90
N LYS A 74 23.84 8.08 -3.32
CA LYS A 74 22.69 8.85 -2.86
C LYS A 74 21.65 7.96 -2.21
N THR A 75 21.01 8.52 -1.18
CA THR A 75 19.84 7.92 -0.52
C THR A 75 18.71 7.77 -1.52
N PHE A 76 18.13 6.58 -1.58
CA PHE A 76 16.97 6.29 -2.42
C PHE A 76 15.71 6.27 -1.56
N HIS A 77 14.75 7.13 -1.91
CA HIS A 77 13.49 7.27 -1.18
C HIS A 77 12.37 6.51 -1.87
N VAL A 78 11.70 5.64 -1.12
CA VAL A 78 10.51 4.94 -1.58
C VAL A 78 9.29 5.55 -0.91
N TYR A 79 8.40 6.11 -1.70
CA TYR A 79 7.13 6.66 -1.25
C TYR A 79 6.02 5.67 -1.57
N LEU A 80 5.35 5.18 -0.53
CA LEU A 80 4.20 4.30 -0.67
C LEU A 80 2.93 5.14 -0.93
N ILE A 81 2.19 4.82 -1.98
CA ILE A 81 0.83 5.30 -2.17
C ILE A 81 -0.16 4.15 -2.03
N TYR A 82 -1.32 4.44 -1.48
CA TYR A 82 -2.32 3.42 -1.15
C TYR A 82 -3.00 2.85 -2.39
N ASP A 83 -3.23 3.69 -3.40
CA ASP A 83 -3.95 3.31 -4.62
C ASP A 83 -3.08 3.58 -5.84
N GLU A 84 -3.40 2.92 -6.95
CA GLU A 84 -2.83 3.27 -8.25
C GLU A 84 -3.34 4.65 -8.64
N CYS A 85 -2.46 5.65 -8.63
CA CYS A 85 -2.83 6.98 -9.12
C CYS A 85 -2.92 6.94 -10.65
N ILE A 86 -4.10 6.65 -11.19
CA ILE A 86 -4.34 6.55 -12.64
C ILE A 86 -3.99 7.87 -13.36
N PHE A 87 -4.16 9.00 -12.66
CA PHE A 87 -3.92 10.34 -13.20
C PHE A 87 -2.48 10.84 -13.05
N ALA A 88 -1.67 10.22 -12.20
CA ALA A 88 -0.27 10.54 -12.05
C ALA A 88 0.55 9.31 -12.42
N ASN A 89 1.23 9.37 -13.58
CA ASN A 89 2.17 8.32 -13.94
C ASN A 89 3.20 8.19 -12.79
N PRO A 90 3.26 7.07 -12.05
CA PRO A 90 4.07 6.97 -10.85
C PRO A 90 5.51 7.27 -11.23
N GLN A 91 5.99 8.44 -10.80
CA GLN A 91 7.28 8.95 -11.24
C GLN A 91 8.35 8.10 -10.59
N VAL A 92 9.11 7.43 -11.45
CA VAL A 92 10.36 6.79 -11.10
C VAL A 92 11.45 7.75 -11.56
N SER A 93 12.22 8.31 -10.62
CA SER A 93 13.31 9.23 -10.94
C SER A 93 14.60 8.81 -10.25
N SER A 94 15.70 9.49 -10.58
CA SER A 94 16.94 9.28 -9.84
C SER A 94 16.72 9.70 -8.38
N ASN A 95 16.90 8.75 -7.46
CA ASN A 95 16.79 8.91 -5.99
C ASN A 95 15.39 8.81 -5.38
N PHE A 96 14.30 8.67 -6.15
CA PHE A 96 13.03 8.28 -5.55
C PHE A 96 12.10 7.48 -6.48
N ALA A 97 11.22 6.70 -5.87
CA ALA A 97 10.10 6.06 -6.55
C ALA A 97 8.82 6.16 -5.73
N VAL A 98 7.72 6.48 -6.41
CA VAL A 98 6.36 6.39 -5.85
C VAL A 98 5.77 5.04 -6.27
N ILE A 99 5.32 4.24 -5.32
CA ILE A 99 4.90 2.85 -5.53
C ILE A 99 3.52 2.63 -4.92
N PRO A 100 2.54 2.11 -5.69
CA PRO A 100 1.26 1.71 -5.14
C PRO A 100 1.38 0.46 -4.27
N ILE A 101 0.60 0.39 -3.20
CA ILE A 101 0.62 -0.73 -2.25
C ILE A 101 0.42 -2.08 -2.94
N ILE A 102 -0.38 -2.11 -4.01
CA ILE A 102 -0.66 -3.29 -4.80
C ILE A 102 0.60 -3.91 -5.41
N ASP A 103 1.63 -3.10 -5.69
CA ASP A 103 2.89 -3.59 -6.25
C ASP A 103 3.68 -4.42 -5.25
N PHE A 104 3.49 -4.22 -3.95
CA PHE A 104 4.12 -5.05 -2.91
C PHE A 104 3.50 -6.46 -2.84
N TYR A 105 2.19 -6.57 -3.08
CA TYR A 105 1.45 -7.82 -2.91
C TYR A 105 1.29 -8.62 -4.21
N ILE A 106 1.01 -7.95 -5.32
CA ILE A 106 0.69 -8.59 -6.61
C ILE A 106 1.88 -8.50 -7.56
N ASN A 107 2.47 -7.32 -7.74
CA ASN A 107 3.45 -7.06 -8.78
C ASN A 107 4.90 -7.08 -8.30
N TYR A 108 5.21 -7.77 -7.20
CA TYR A 108 6.50 -7.66 -6.49
C TYR A 108 7.73 -7.85 -7.41
N LYS A 109 7.71 -8.87 -8.28
CA LYS A 109 8.83 -9.12 -9.21
C LYS A 109 9.02 -7.96 -10.20
N LYS A 110 7.92 -7.42 -10.73
CA LYS A 110 7.94 -6.27 -11.65
C LYS A 110 8.42 -5.02 -10.92
N LEU A 111 8.02 -4.86 -9.66
CA LEU A 111 8.45 -3.77 -8.81
C LEU A 111 9.97 -3.75 -8.63
N VAL A 112 10.56 -4.90 -8.26
CA VAL A 112 12.01 -5.03 -8.06
C VAL A 112 12.78 -4.66 -9.34
N LEU A 113 12.32 -5.13 -10.50
CA LEU A 113 12.94 -4.80 -11.79
C LEU A 113 12.81 -3.31 -12.11
N ARG A 114 11.62 -2.71 -11.91
CA ARG A 114 11.39 -1.28 -12.12
C ARG A 114 12.29 -0.41 -11.25
N LEU A 115 12.49 -0.79 -9.98
CA LEU A 115 13.34 -0.02 -9.06
C LEU A 115 14.83 -0.17 -9.36
N LYS A 116 15.25 -1.30 -9.94
CA LYS A 116 16.64 -1.46 -10.41
C LYS A 116 16.99 -0.40 -11.45
N GLU A 117 16.04 -0.01 -12.30
CA GLU A 117 16.25 1.01 -13.34
C GLU A 117 16.57 2.39 -12.76
N CYS A 118 16.13 2.71 -11.53
CA CYS A 118 16.45 3.98 -10.86
C CYS A 118 17.94 4.15 -10.52
N PHE A 119 18.68 3.05 -10.52
CA PHE A 119 20.09 2.99 -10.18
C PHE A 119 20.96 2.69 -11.41
N ILE A 120 20.40 2.85 -12.62
CA ILE A 120 21.13 2.85 -13.91
C ILE A 120 21.58 4.26 -14.23
#